data_AF-A0A0F9P2K0-F1
#
_entry.id   AF-A0A0F9P2K0-F1
#
_cell.length_a   1.000
_cell.length_b   1.000
_cell.length_c   1.000
_cell.angle_alpha   90.00
_cell.angle_beta   90.00
_cell.angle_gamma   90.00
#
_symmetry.space_group_name_H-M   'P 1'
#
loop_
_entity.id
_entity.type
_entity.pdbx_description
1 polymer ?
#
loop_
_entity_poly.entity_id
_entity_poly.type
_entity_poly.pdbx_seq_one_letter_code
_entity_poly.pdbx_strand_id
1 'polypeptide(L)' 'MARLWLKSCPRCNGDVTEEWGKYENYVVCIQCGFEEDLKRWKARLSSTSSPSTGR' A
#
# COMPACT_ATOMS: atom_id res chain seq x y z
N MET A 1 11.02 8.95 -7.14
CA MET A 1 9.70 8.60 -7.73
C MET A 1 8.90 7.90 -6.64
N ALA A 2 7.72 8.40 -6.28
CA ALA A 2 6.89 7.81 -5.21
C ALA A 2 6.18 6.55 -5.74
N ARG A 3 6.01 5.53 -4.89
CA ARG A 3 5.25 4.32 -5.26
C ARG A 3 3.75 4.59 -5.21
N LEU A 4 3.02 4.02 -6.17
CA LEU A 4 1.57 4.07 -6.27
C LEU A 4 1.01 2.65 -6.34
N TRP A 5 0.06 2.33 -5.48
CA TRP A 5 -0.70 1.09 -5.46
C TRP A 5 -2.14 1.38 -5.82
N LEU A 6 -2.53 0.93 -7.02
CA LEU A 6 -3.88 1.15 -7.55
C LEU A 6 -4.89 0.27 -6.83
N LYS A 7 -6.06 0.85 -6.50
CA LYS A 7 -7.20 0.17 -5.88
C LYS A 7 -6.85 -0.73 -4.68
N SER A 8 -5.82 -0.35 -3.93
CA SER A 8 -5.26 -1.19 -2.87
C SER A 8 -5.73 -0.77 -1.48
N CYS A 9 -6.38 0.39 -1.34
CA CYS A 9 -6.86 0.87 -0.05
C CYS A 9 -7.91 -0.07 0.56
N PRO A 10 -7.72 -0.60 1.78
CA PRO A 10 -8.68 -1.51 2.42
C PRO A 10 -9.99 -0.83 2.85
N ARG A 11 -10.04 0.50 2.96
CA ARG A 11 -11.25 1.24 3.36
C ARG A 11 -12.17 1.53 2.18
N CYS A 12 -11.63 2.03 1.08
CA CYS A 12 -12.42 2.54 -0.04
C CYS A 12 -12.12 1.86 -1.39
N ASN A 13 -11.17 0.92 -1.45
CA ASN A 13 -10.65 0.36 -2.71
C ASN A 13 -10.08 1.43 -3.67
N GLY A 14 -9.63 2.54 -3.10
CA GLY A 14 -8.95 3.62 -3.81
C GLY A 14 -7.44 3.44 -3.91
N ASP A 15 -6.79 4.44 -4.49
CA ASP A 15 -5.36 4.43 -4.76
C ASP A 15 -4.55 4.90 -3.54
N VAL A 16 -3.43 4.24 -3.31
CA VAL A 16 -2.56 4.46 -2.16
C VAL A 16 -1.16 4.82 -2.64
N THR A 17 -0.55 5.86 -2.06
CA THR A 17 0.79 6.31 -2.43
C THR A 17 1.74 6.30 -1.22
N GLU A 18 3.03 6.08 -1.48
CA GLU A 18 4.10 6.20 -0.48
C GLU A 18 4.47 7.66 -0.26
N GLU A 19 4.52 8.08 1.01
CA GLU A 19 4.94 9.41 1.44
C GLU A 19 6.19 9.28 2.34
N TRP A 20 7.15 10.19 2.14
CA TRP A 20 8.42 10.23 2.87
C TRP A 20 8.29 11.13 4.10
N GLY A 21 7.89 10.53 5.22
CA GLY A 21 7.95 11.21 6.51
C GLY A 21 9.39 11.49 6.96
N LYS A 22 9.56 12.49 7.83
CA LYS A 22 10.86 12.89 8.41
C LYS A 22 11.57 11.77 9.19
N TYR A 23 10.81 10.80 9.71
CA TYR A 23 11.30 9.72 10.56
C TYR A 23 11.06 8.33 9.97
N GLU A 24 9.91 8.12 9.33
CA GLU A 24 9.56 6.86 8.68
C GLU A 24 8.61 7.14 7.50
N ASN A 25 8.71 6.33 6.46
CA ASN A 25 7.81 6.41 5.33
C ASN A 25 6.49 5.75 5.68
N TYR A 26 5.40 6.30 5.16
CA TYR A 26 4.06 5.78 5.36
C TYR A 26 3.34 5.73 4.04
N VAL A 27 2.20 5.05 4.00
CA VAL A 27 1.32 5.05 2.85
C VAL A 27 0.04 5.80 3.17
N VAL A 28 -0.47 6.56 2.21
CA VAL A 28 -1.71 7.30 2.33
C VAL A 28 -2.61 7.06 1.13
N CYS A 29 -3.90 6.85 1.38
CA CYS A 29 -4.91 6.78 0.34
C CYS A 29 -5.31 8.19 -0.11
N ILE A 30 -5.14 8.47 -1.40
CA ILE A 30 -5.42 9.79 -1.99
C ILE A 30 -6.94 10.07 -1.99
N GLN A 31 -7.77 9.02 -1.98
CA GLN A 31 -9.23 9.16 -2.08
C GLN A 31 -9.93 9.34 -0.72
N CYS A 32 -9.47 8.64 0.33
CA CYS A 32 -10.14 8.65 1.64
C CYS A 32 -9.26 9.05 2.83
N GLY A 33 -7.97 9.35 2.61
CA GLY A 33 -7.05 9.72 3.67
C GLY A 33 -6.68 8.58 4.63
N PHE A 34 -6.90 7.32 4.24
CA PHE A 34 -6.41 6.19 5.04
C PHE A 34 -4.88 6.18 5.08
N GLU A 35 -4.30 6.19 6.27
CA GLU A 35 -2.86 6.15 6.49
C GLU A 35 -2.44 4.84 7.17
N GLU A 36 -1.32 4.27 6.74
CA GLU A 36 -0.72 3.11 7.38
C GLU A 36 0.81 3.14 7.27
N ASP A 37 1.49 2.51 8.21
CA ASP A 37 2.94 2.34 8.14
C ASP A 37 3.36 1.53 6.90
N LEU A 38 4.44 1.98 6.24
CA LEU A 38 4.93 1.35 5.02
C LEU A 38 5.43 -0.08 5.24
N LYS A 39 6.00 -0.41 6.41
CA LYS A 39 6.46 -1.79 6.70
C LYS A 39 5.27 -2.73 6.81
N ARG A 40 4.22 -2.33 7.54
CA ARG A 40 2.95 -3.07 7.62
C ARG A 40 2.30 -3.23 6.25
N TRP A 41 2.28 -2.17 5.46
CA TRP A 41 1.74 -2.23 4.10
C TRP A 41 2.47 -3.25 3.22
N LYS A 42 3.81 -3.21 3.22
CA LYS A 42 4.65 -4.18 2.48
C LYS A 42 4.43 -5.61 2.96
N ALA A 43 4.30 -5.84 4.27
CA ALA A 43 4.00 -7.15 4.82
C ALA A 43 2.67 -7.68 4.26
N ARG A 44 1.62 -6.85 4.23
CA ARG A 44 0.31 -7.22 3.65
C ARG A 44 0.41 -7.57 2.15
N LEU A 45 1.13 -6.77 1.38
CA LEU A 45 1.35 -7.04 -0.05
C LEU A 45 2.15 -8.32 -0.28
N SER A 46 3.17 -8.57 0.55
CA SER A 46 3.95 -9.81 0.48
C SER A 46 3.14 -11.06 0.83
N SER A 47 2.08 -10.93 1.63
CA SER A 47 1.11 -12.01 1.86
C SER A 47 0.18 -12.28 0.67
N THR A 48 0.16 -11.38 -0.33
CA THR A 48 -0.68 -11.49 -1.53
C THR A 48 0.12 -12.01 -2.75
N SER A 49 1.40 -12.35 -2.59
CA SER A 49 2.11 -13.18 -3.56
C SER A 49 1.84 -14.65 -3.27
N SER A 50 0.60 -15.10 -3.50
CA SER A 50 0.39 -16.51 -3.78
C SER A 50 1.14 -16.83 -5.08
N PRO A 51 2.02 -17.85 -5.11
CA PRO A 51 2.57 -18.32 -6.37
C PRO A 51 1.41 -18.74 -7.26
N SER A 52 1.29 -18.11 -8.42
CA SER A 52 0.43 -18.60 -9.48
C SER A 52 0.99 -19.97 -9.92
N THR A 53 0.56 -21.04 -9.27
CA THR A 53 0.57 -22.39 -9.85
C THR A 53 -0.44 -22.36 -10.99
N GLY A 54 0.01 -21.86 -12.14
CA GLY A 54 -0.65 -22.07 -13.42
C GLY A 54 -0.36 -23.50 -13.87
N ARG A 55 -1.43 -24.21 -14.21
CA ARG A 55 -1.43 -25.57 -14.77
C ARG A 55 -0.51 -25.73 -15.98
#